data_AF-A0A0T6B896-F1
#
_entry.id   AF-A0A0T6B896-F1
#
_cell.length_a   1.000
_cell.length_b   1.000
_cell.length_c   1.000
_cell.angle_alpha   90.00
_cell.angle_beta   90.00
_cell.angle_gamma   90.00
#
_symmetry.space_group_name_H-M   'P 1'
#
loop_
_entity.id
_entity.type
_entity.pdbx_description
1 polymer ?
#
loop_
_entity_poly.entity_id
_entity_poly.type
_entity_poly.pdbx_seq_one_letter_code
_entity_poly.pdbx_strand_id
1 'polypeptide(L)'
;MFAEHNALKEVFDSNPKTDKNKKNMSCKFCKKNGEIPIVYQGHELKNAEGKVVCPVLRSYTCGICNATGDDAHTRKYCPKSVGLLDQLPIFRRLANGIISTFHNHK
;
A
#
# COMPACT_ATOMS: atom_id res chain seq x y z
N MET A 1 -9.60 1.11 -51.86
CA MET A 1 -10.37 1.50 -50.66
C MET A 1 -10.93 0.22 -50.08
N PHE A 2 -10.16 -0.41 -49.19
CA PHE A 2 -10.51 -1.69 -48.61
C PHE A 2 -10.44 -1.57 -47.09
N ALA A 3 -11.55 -1.99 -46.49
CA ALA A 3 -11.85 -2.02 -45.08
C ALA A 3 -10.79 -2.80 -44.29
N GLU A 4 -10.54 -2.37 -43.05
CA GLU A 4 -10.31 -3.25 -41.89
C GLU A 4 -10.22 -2.40 -40.60
N HIS A 5 -11.39 -2.02 -40.09
CA HIS A 5 -11.58 -1.67 -38.70
C HIS A 5 -12.00 -2.94 -37.94
N ASN A 6 -11.10 -3.56 -37.15
CA ASN A 6 -11.39 -4.20 -35.86
C ASN A 6 -10.23 -5.09 -35.40
N ALA A 7 -9.41 -4.62 -34.45
CA ALA A 7 -8.46 -5.48 -33.75
C ALA A 7 -8.17 -5.00 -32.31
N LEU A 8 -9.13 -4.36 -31.63
CA LEU A 8 -8.97 -3.91 -30.23
C LEU A 8 -10.06 -4.43 -29.29
N LYS A 9 -10.49 -5.70 -29.43
CA LYS A 9 -11.55 -6.24 -28.58
C LYS A 9 -11.38 -7.67 -28.09
N GLU A 10 -10.15 -8.13 -27.87
CA GLU A 10 -9.88 -9.53 -27.48
C GLU A 10 -8.88 -9.64 -26.29
N VAL A 11 -8.98 -8.78 -25.27
CA VAL A 11 -8.21 -8.98 -24.01
C VAL A 11 -8.97 -8.70 -22.72
N PHE A 12 -10.28 -8.39 -22.78
CA PHE A 12 -11.06 -8.00 -21.59
C PHE A 12 -12.13 -9.01 -21.15
N ASP A 13 -12.04 -10.26 -21.60
CA ASP A 13 -12.94 -11.33 -21.18
C ASP A 13 -12.18 -12.44 -20.46
N SER A 14 -11.75 -12.15 -19.24
CA SER A 14 -11.46 -13.19 -18.25
C SER A 14 -12.49 -13.07 -17.13
N ASN A 15 -13.68 -13.60 -17.40
CA ASN A 15 -14.75 -13.80 -16.41
C ASN A 15 -14.23 -14.76 -15.31
N PRO A 16 -13.90 -14.30 -14.09
CA PRO A 16 -13.42 -15.18 -13.04
C PRO A 16 -14.62 -15.96 -12.51
N LYS A 17 -14.70 -17.24 -12.87
CA LYS A 17 -15.63 -18.20 -12.26
C LYS A 17 -15.44 -18.16 -10.74
N THR A 18 -16.40 -17.59 -10.02
CA THR A 18 -16.35 -17.46 -8.58
C THR A 18 -16.74 -18.78 -7.93
N ASP A 19 -15.74 -19.62 -7.66
CA ASP A 19 -15.92 -20.80 -6.79
C ASP A 19 -16.28 -20.33 -5.37
N LYS A 20 -17.49 -20.70 -4.95
CA LYS A 20 -18.17 -20.25 -3.73
C LYS A 20 -17.61 -20.84 -2.42
N ASN A 21 -16.32 -21.19 -2.39
CA ASN A 21 -15.64 -21.73 -1.21
C ASN A 21 -14.21 -21.21 -1.05
N LYS A 22 -13.95 -19.98 -1.47
CA LYS A 22 -12.68 -19.31 -1.21
C LYS A 22 -12.83 -18.52 0.09
N LYS A 23 -12.08 -18.90 1.14
CA LYS A 23 -11.79 -17.99 2.27
C LYS A 23 -11.53 -16.61 1.67
N ASN A 24 -12.05 -15.54 2.26
CA ASN A 24 -12.02 -14.17 1.73
C ASN A 24 -10.58 -13.64 1.48
N MET A 25 -9.92 -14.16 0.43
CA MET A 25 -8.58 -13.79 -0.03
C MET A 25 -8.70 -12.38 -0.62
N SER A 26 -8.62 -11.38 0.24
CA SER A 26 -8.81 -9.99 -0.15
C SER A 26 -7.65 -9.13 0.36
N CYS A 27 -7.04 -8.39 -0.55
CA CYS A 27 -5.96 -7.47 -0.28
C CYS A 27 -6.51 -6.19 0.33
N LYS A 28 -6.29 -6.03 1.63
CA LYS A 28 -6.68 -4.83 2.38
C LYS A 28 -6.00 -3.55 1.87
N PHE A 29 -4.79 -3.66 1.33
CA PHE A 29 -4.05 -2.52 0.79
C PHE A 29 -4.69 -1.99 -0.50
N CYS A 30 -4.89 -2.86 -1.49
CA CYS A 30 -5.56 -2.49 -2.74
C CYS A 30 -6.99 -2.01 -2.49
N LYS A 31 -7.75 -2.70 -1.62
CA LYS A 31 -9.10 -2.26 -1.22
C LYS A 31 -9.09 -0.86 -0.61
N LYS A 32 -8.11 -0.54 0.24
CA LYS A 32 -7.97 0.79 0.86
C LYS A 32 -7.62 1.86 -0.17
N ASN A 33 -6.85 1.52 -1.21
CA ASN A 33 -6.50 2.43 -2.30
C ASN A 33 -7.64 2.64 -3.30
N GLY A 34 -8.80 2.01 -3.10
CA GLY A 34 -9.95 2.15 -4.00
C GLY A 34 -9.84 1.32 -5.27
N GLU A 35 -8.96 0.31 -5.29
CA GLU A 35 -8.87 -0.62 -6.40
C GLU A 35 -10.21 -1.35 -6.61
N ILE A 36 -10.47 -1.76 -7.85
CA ILE A 36 -11.70 -2.47 -8.20
C ILE A 36 -11.74 -3.89 -7.60
N PRO A 37 -12.93 -4.48 -7.38
CA PRO A 37 -13.10 -5.80 -6.77
C PRO A 37 -12.22 -6.90 -7.36
N ILE A 38 -12.12 -6.97 -8.69
CA ILE A 38 -11.32 -7.98 -9.37
C ILE A 38 -9.82 -7.89 -9.00
N VAL A 39 -9.31 -6.69 -8.73
CA VAL A 39 -7.90 -6.48 -8.34
C VAL A 39 -7.69 -6.90 -6.89
N TYR A 40 -8.47 -6.36 -5.94
CA TYR A 40 -8.23 -6.65 -4.52
C TYR A 40 -8.69 -8.03 -4.08
N GLN A 41 -9.59 -8.72 -4.80
CA GLN A 41 -9.99 -10.11 -4.49
C GLN A 41 -9.08 -11.16 -5.15
N GLY A 42 -8.10 -10.74 -5.96
CA GLY A 42 -7.16 -11.63 -6.63
C GLY A 42 -5.99 -12.10 -5.77
N HIS A 43 -5.73 -11.46 -4.62
CA HIS A 43 -4.56 -11.73 -3.78
C HIS A 43 -4.75 -11.28 -2.33
N GLU A 44 -3.87 -11.71 -1.44
CA GLU A 44 -3.76 -11.22 -0.06
C GLU A 44 -2.69 -10.14 0.07
N LEU A 45 -2.70 -9.38 1.17
CA LEU A 45 -1.63 -8.41 1.43
C LEU A 45 -0.31 -9.11 1.79
N LYS A 46 -0.39 -10.13 2.66
CA LYS A 46 0.75 -10.92 3.15
C LYS A 46 0.39 -12.40 3.15
N ASN A 47 1.39 -13.26 2.94
CA ASN A 47 1.24 -14.72 3.09
C ASN A 47 1.28 -15.14 4.58
N ALA A 48 1.15 -16.45 4.83
CA ALA A 48 1.22 -17.05 6.17
C ALA A 48 2.56 -16.79 6.90
N GLU A 49 3.65 -16.57 6.16
CA GLU A 49 4.98 -16.25 6.68
C GLU A 49 5.16 -14.75 6.98
N GLY A 50 4.15 -13.92 6.71
CA GLY A 50 4.16 -12.48 6.94
C GLY A 50 4.88 -11.66 5.86
N LYS A 51 5.31 -12.28 4.76
CA LYS A 51 5.90 -11.63 3.59
C LYS A 51 4.84 -10.99 2.71
N VAL A 52 5.15 -9.83 2.14
CA VAL A 52 4.21 -9.10 1.28
C VAL A 52 4.04 -9.81 -0.05
N VAL A 53 2.81 -10.20 -0.39
CA VAL A 53 2.49 -10.83 -1.68
C VAL A 53 1.70 -9.92 -2.62
N CYS A 54 1.19 -8.80 -2.12
CA CYS A 54 0.48 -7.82 -2.93
C CYS A 54 1.41 -7.21 -4.00
N PRO A 55 1.12 -7.38 -5.30
CA PRO A 55 2.02 -6.94 -6.37
C PRO A 55 2.24 -5.41 -6.35
N VAL A 56 1.20 -4.64 -6.02
CA VAL A 56 1.28 -3.18 -5.92
C VAL A 56 2.22 -2.73 -4.80
N LEU A 57 2.11 -3.37 -3.62
CA LEU A 57 2.99 -3.03 -2.51
C LEU A 57 4.41 -3.55 -2.75
N ARG A 58 4.57 -4.74 -3.36
CA ARG A 58 5.88 -5.31 -3.70
C ARG A 58 6.71 -4.43 -4.63
N SER A 59 6.07 -3.78 -5.61
CA SER A 59 6.75 -2.85 -6.52
C SER A 59 7.11 -1.51 -5.86
N TYR A 60 6.55 -1.22 -4.69
CA TYR A 60 6.88 0.00 -3.96
C TYR A 60 8.25 -0.15 -3.28
N THR A 61 9.11 0.85 -3.50
CA THR A 61 10.39 0.97 -2.79
C THR A 61 10.24 2.03 -1.71
N CYS A 62 10.52 1.67 -0.45
CA CYS A 62 10.45 2.61 0.65
C CYS A 62 11.54 3.67 0.52
N GLY A 63 11.16 4.94 0.33
CA GLY A 63 12.12 6.05 0.21
C GLY A 63 12.88 6.44 1.50
N ILE A 64 12.77 5.66 2.58
CA ILE A 64 13.54 5.86 3.82
C ILE A 64 14.59 4.76 3.97
N CYS A 65 14.18 3.49 3.81
CA CYS A 65 15.04 2.33 4.07
C CYS A 65 15.40 1.51 2.83
N ASN A 66 14.85 1.88 1.67
CA ASN A 66 14.99 1.21 0.37
C ASN A 66 14.48 -0.24 0.32
N ALA A 67 13.69 -0.67 1.31
CA ALA A 67 13.05 -1.98 1.27
C ALA A 67 12.00 -2.06 0.15
N THR A 68 11.94 -3.21 -0.52
CA THR A 68 11.01 -3.53 -1.61
C THR A 68 10.72 -5.05 -1.63
N GLY A 69 9.85 -5.52 -2.52
CA GLY A 69 9.50 -6.94 -2.62
C GLY A 69 8.83 -7.49 -1.36
N ASP A 70 9.38 -8.56 -0.80
CA ASP A 70 8.84 -9.29 0.35
C ASP A 70 8.74 -8.43 1.62
N ASP A 71 9.65 -7.47 1.75
CA ASP A 71 9.78 -6.56 2.89
C ASP A 71 9.25 -5.15 2.59
N ALA A 72 8.55 -4.99 1.46
CA ALA A 72 7.97 -3.72 1.06
C ALA A 72 6.95 -3.21 2.09
N HIS A 73 6.93 -1.90 2.29
CA HIS A 73 6.02 -1.23 3.21
C HIS A 73 5.86 0.22 2.82
N THR A 74 4.75 0.85 3.23
CA THR A 74 4.60 2.29 3.06
C THR A 74 5.46 3.05 4.05
N ARG A 75 5.77 4.32 3.75
CA ARG A 75 6.57 5.21 4.60
C ARG A 75 6.16 5.19 6.08
N LYS A 76 4.85 5.13 6.36
CA LYS A 76 4.28 5.11 7.72
C LYS A 76 4.71 3.87 8.53
N TYR A 77 4.92 2.74 7.87
CA TYR A 77 5.29 1.48 8.51
C TYR A 77 6.79 1.18 8.35
N CYS A 78 7.60 2.18 7.97
CA CYS A 78 9.02 1.99 7.84
C CYS A 78 9.66 1.81 9.22
N PRO A 79 10.39 0.71 9.48
CA PRO A 79 11.06 0.51 10.77
C PRO A 79 12.17 1.55 11.02
N LYS A 80 12.67 2.19 9.96
CA LYS A 80 13.65 3.27 10.01
C LYS A 80 13.01 4.67 9.97
N SER A 81 11.68 4.79 10.12
CA SER A 81 11.01 6.11 10.14
C SER A 81 11.24 6.91 11.42
N VAL A 82 11.90 6.30 12.43
CA VAL A 82 12.28 6.99 13.66
C VAL A 82 13.23 8.13 13.29
N GLY A 83 12.73 9.37 13.35
CA GLY A 83 13.59 10.53 13.59
C GLY A 83 13.39 11.80 12.75
N LEU A 84 12.78 11.81 11.56
CA LEU A 84 12.63 13.09 10.85
C LEU A 84 11.50 13.97 11.40
N LEU A 85 10.54 13.39 12.13
CA LEU A 85 9.51 14.12 12.87
C LEU A 85 9.64 14.00 14.39
N ASP A 86 10.47 13.07 14.88
CA ASP A 86 10.65 12.82 16.32
C ASP A 86 11.80 13.63 16.91
N GLN A 87 12.69 14.18 16.07
CA GLN A 87 13.71 15.16 16.48
C GLN A 87 13.30 16.61 16.19
N LEU A 88 12.21 16.82 15.45
CA LEU A 88 11.67 18.16 15.37
C LEU A 88 10.95 18.43 16.69
N PRO A 89 11.31 19.49 17.43
CA PRO A 89 10.55 19.87 18.61
C PRO A 89 9.09 20.01 18.18
N ILE A 90 8.18 19.29 18.84
CA ILE A 90 6.75 19.50 18.61
C ILE A 90 6.45 20.90 19.15
N PHE A 91 6.47 21.89 18.26
CA PHE A 91 6.06 23.24 18.57
C PHE A 91 4.53 23.26 18.74
N ARG A 92 4.06 22.84 19.92
CA ARG A 92 2.68 23.12 20.35
C ARG A 92 2.65 24.57 20.78
N ARG A 93 1.93 25.41 20.04
CA ARG A 93 1.53 26.73 20.53
C ARG A 93 0.67 26.52 21.77
N LEU A 94 1.21 26.85 22.93
CA LEU A 94 0.42 27.02 24.14
C LEU A 94 -0.50 28.24 23.95
N ALA A 95 -1.66 28.25 24.63
CA ALA A 95 -2.63 29.33 24.52
C ALA A 95 -2.07 30.72 24.89
N ASN A 96 -0.93 30.75 25.59
CA ASN A 96 -0.19 31.95 25.99
C ASN A 96 0.90 32.38 24.97
N GLY A 97 0.98 31.74 23.80
CA GLY A 97 1.92 32.12 22.73
C GLY A 97 3.38 31.68 22.94
N ILE A 98 3.69 30.98 24.04
CA ILE A 98 5.05 30.51 24.31
C ILE A 98 5.30 29.20 23.55
N ILE A 99 6.41 29.16 22.81
CA ILE A 99 6.91 27.99 22.11
C ILE A 99 7.81 27.21 23.08
N SER A 100 7.32 26.10 23.63
CA SER A 100 8.08 25.25 24.56
C SER A 100 8.69 24.05 23.82
N THR A 101 10.00 23.83 23.98
CA THR A 101 10.71 22.65 23.50
C THR A 101 10.62 21.53 24.54
N PHE A 102 9.68 20.60 24.36
CA PHE A 102 9.63 19.39 25.19
C PHE A 102 10.44 18.28 24.52
N HIS A 103 11.45 17.76 25.22
CA HIS A 103 12.13 16.52 24.87
C HIS A 103 11.33 15.37 25.49
N ASN A 104 10.83 14.44 24.67
CA ASN A 104 10.20 13.22 25.18
C ASN A 104 11.30 12.36 25.84
N HIS A 105 11.35 12.37 27.17
CA HIS A 105 12.04 11.32 27.90
C HIS A 105 11.10 10.12 27.99
N LYS A 106 11.58 9.03 27.42
CA LYS A 106 10.99 7.69 27.29
C LYS A 106 10.21 7.21 28.52
#